data_AF-H6RKE6-F1
#
_entry.id   AF-H6RKE6-F1
#
_cell.length_a   1.000
_cell.length_b   1.000
_cell.length_c   1.000
_cell.angle_alpha   90.00
_cell.angle_beta   90.00
_cell.angle_gamma   90.00
#
_symmetry.space_group_name_H-M   'P 1'
#
loop_
_entity.id
_entity.type
_entity.pdbx_description
1 polymer ?
#
loop_
_entity_poly.entity_id
_entity_poly.type
_entity_poly.pdbx_seq_one_letter_code
_entity_poly.pdbx_strand_id
1 'polypeptide(L)' 'MGQQADGVRLAGTSRIVDPWGEVLVEAGEDEGVTFCDIDTGVVAAARAEFPVLADRRLPSASPQTTTPTPQQEN' A
#
# COMPACT_ATOMS: atom_id res chain seq x y z
N MET A 1 14.49 -11.75 -7.45
CA MET A 1 13.30 -12.52 -7.04
C MET A 1 13.60 -13.38 -5.81
N GLY A 2 12.84 -13.21 -4.73
CA GLY A 2 12.94 -14.05 -3.54
C GLY A 2 12.22 -15.40 -3.71
N GLN A 3 12.68 -16.43 -3.00
CA GLN A 3 12.01 -17.72 -2.87
C GLN A 3 11.80 -18.03 -1.38
N GLN A 4 10.62 -18.56 -1.04
CA GLN A 4 10.34 -19.09 0.30
C GLN A 4 10.83 -20.55 0.43
N ALA A 5 10.96 -21.03 1.66
CA ALA A 5 11.51 -22.34 1.98
C ALA A 5 10.72 -23.53 1.37
N ASP A 6 9.45 -23.33 1.07
CA ASP A 6 8.55 -24.30 0.43
C ASP A 6 8.58 -24.23 -1.12
N GLY A 7 9.45 -23.39 -1.70
CA GLY A 7 9.62 -23.22 -3.15
C GLY A 7 8.69 -22.19 -3.79
N VAL A 8 7.91 -21.44 -3.00
CA VAL A 8 7.05 -20.37 -3.54
C VAL A 8 7.93 -19.23 -4.08
N ARG A 9 7.72 -18.87 -5.35
CA ARG A 9 8.34 -17.70 -5.98
C ARG A 9 7.58 -16.45 -5.58
N LEU A 10 8.28 -15.48 -4.98
CA LEU A 10 7.71 -14.19 -4.61
C LEU A 10 7.62 -13.27 -5.84
N ALA A 11 6.52 -12.51 -5.92
CA ALA A 11 6.18 -11.72 -7.11
C ALA A 11 7.03 -10.44 -7.30
N GLY A 12 7.71 -9.95 -6.26
CA GLY A 12 8.47 -8.69 -6.34
C GLY A 12 7.56 -7.49 -6.66
N THR A 13 7.97 -6.65 -7.60
CA THR A 13 7.16 -5.57 -8.21
C THR A 13 6.53 -4.59 -7.22
N SER A 14 7.26 -4.20 -6.17
CA SER A 14 6.84 -3.14 -5.25
C SER A 14 6.53 -1.84 -6.02
N ARG A 15 5.46 -1.13 -5.64
CA ARG A 15 5.00 0.07 -6.36
C ARG A 15 4.64 1.21 -5.41
N ILE A 16 4.78 2.44 -5.89
CA ILE A 16 4.23 3.64 -5.27
C ILE A 16 3.19 4.21 -6.23
N VAL A 17 1.98 4.42 -5.72
CA VAL A 17 0.82 4.84 -6.50
C VAL A 17 0.20 6.07 -5.85
N ASP A 18 -0.18 7.04 -6.66
CA ASP A 18 -0.81 8.27 -6.21
C ASP A 18 -2.33 8.09 -5.92
N PRO A 19 -3.02 9.12 -5.38
CA PRO A 19 -4.46 9.06 -5.09
C PRO A 19 -5.37 8.87 -6.30
N TRP A 20 -4.90 9.18 -7.51
CA TRP A 20 -5.62 8.98 -8.77
C TRP A 20 -5.40 7.60 -9.38
N GLY A 21 -4.49 6.80 -8.81
CA GLY A 21 -4.13 5.48 -9.30
C GLY A 21 -2.96 5.48 -10.28
N GLU A 22 -2.25 6.60 -10.43
CA GLU A 22 -1.05 6.69 -11.25
C GLU A 22 0.13 6.00 -10.56
N VAL A 23 0.83 5.11 -11.29
CA VAL A 23 2.03 4.43 -10.79
C VAL A 23 3.22 5.36 -10.95
N LEU A 24 3.69 5.92 -9.82
CA LEU A 24 4.84 6.84 -9.78
C LEU A 24 6.17 6.10 -9.88
N VAL A 25 6.24 4.90 -9.29
CA VAL A 25 7.39 4.02 -9.44
C VAL A 25 6.98 2.56 -9.31
N GLU A 26 7.70 1.71 -10.03
CA GLU A 26 7.61 0.26 -9.95
C GLU A 26 9.02 -0.33 -9.86
N ALA A 27 9.25 -1.14 -8.83
CA ALA A 27 10.47 -1.91 -8.68
C ALA A 27 10.49 -3.05 -9.70
N GLY A 28 11.69 -3.37 -10.18
CA GLY A 28 11.91 -4.53 -11.04
C GLY A 28 11.80 -5.86 -10.29
N GLU A 29 12.21 -6.92 -10.99
CA GLU A 29 12.23 -8.29 -10.48
C GLU A 29 13.50 -8.62 -9.68
N ASP A 30 14.53 -7.79 -9.82
CA ASP A 30 15.81 -7.96 -9.17
C ASP A 30 15.77 -7.54 -7.70
N GLU A 31 16.70 -8.07 -6.92
CA GLU A 31 16.90 -7.61 -5.55
C GLU A 31 17.42 -6.17 -5.58
N GLY A 32 16.78 -5.29 -4.81
CA GLY A 32 17.18 -3.89 -4.79
C GLY A 32 16.24 -2.99 -4.00
N VAL A 33 16.58 -1.71 -4.00
CA VAL A 33 15.81 -0.64 -3.37
C VAL A 33 15.41 0.36 -4.43
N THR A 34 14.12 0.70 -4.44
CA THR A 34 13.54 1.70 -5.35
C THR A 34 13.16 2.94 -4.56
N PHE A 35 13.50 4.11 -5.09
CA PHE A 35 13.22 5.41 -4.48
C PHE A 35 12.25 6.22 -5.35
N CYS A 36 11.45 7.06 -4.70
CA CYS A 36 10.55 8.01 -5.35
C CYS A 36 10.40 9.23 -4.44
N ASP A 37 10.50 10.43 -5.01
CA ASP A 37 10.17 11.66 -4.31
C ASP A 37 8.65 11.86 -4.33
N ILE A 38 8.05 12.03 -3.15
CA ILE A 38 6.60 12.15 -3.00
C ILE A 38 6.24 13.58 -2.60
N ASP A 39 5.42 14.24 -3.43
CA ASP A 39 4.72 15.46 -3.03
C ASP A 39 3.44 15.11 -2.26
N THR A 40 3.47 15.31 -0.94
CA THR A 40 2.32 15.09 -0.06
C THR A 40 1.13 16.03 -0.34
N GLY A 41 1.35 17.15 -1.03
CA GLY A 41 0.31 18.10 -1.43
C GLY A 41 -0.73 17.51 -2.37
N VAL A 42 -0.35 16.51 -3.17
CA VAL A 42 -1.23 15.81 -4.13
C VAL A 42 -2.43 15.18 -3.43
N VAL A 43 -2.26 14.66 -2.20
CA VAL A 43 -3.36 14.06 -1.43
C VAL A 43 -4.41 15.11 -1.06
N ALA A 44 -3.98 16.30 -0.65
CA ALA A 44 -4.89 17.38 -0.29
C ALA A 44 -5.64 17.88 -1.53
N ALA A 45 -4.93 18.06 -2.65
CA ALA A 45 -5.52 18.46 -3.93
C ALA A 45 -6.57 17.45 -4.41
N ALA A 46 -6.23 16.16 -4.46
CA ALA A 46 -7.13 15.10 -4.90
C ALA A 46 -8.41 15.03 -4.05
N ARG A 47 -8.29 15.19 -2.72
CA ARG A 47 -9.45 15.20 -1.81
C ARG A 47 -10.31 16.45 -1.94
N ALA A 48 -9.74 17.58 -2.34
CA ALA A 48 -10.51 18.80 -2.60
C ALA A 48 -11.25 18.72 -3.94
N GLU A 49 -10.61 18.13 -4.95
CA GLU A 49 -11.19 17.94 -6.28
C GLU A 49 -12.29 16.87 -6.29
N PHE A 50 -12.07 15.73 -5.61
CA PHE A 50 -13.02 14.63 -5.53
C PHE A 50 -13.27 14.19 -4.06
N PRO A 51 -14.14 14.91 -3.33
CA PRO A 51 -14.29 14.77 -1.87
C PRO A 51 -15.12 13.54 -1.41
N VAL A 52 -15.02 12.41 -2.11
CA VAL A 52 -15.83 11.19 -1.84
C VAL A 52 -15.68 10.60 -0.44
N LEU A 53 -14.62 10.97 0.28
CA LEU A 53 -14.45 10.56 1.67
C LEU A 53 -15.56 11.12 2.58
N ALA A 54 -16.11 12.30 2.25
CA ALA A 54 -17.19 12.94 2.99
C ALA A 54 -18.53 12.20 2.83
N ASP A 55 -18.71 11.49 1.71
CA ASP A 55 -19.95 10.76 1.42
C ASP A 55 -20.01 9.37 2.08
N ARG A 56 -18.95 8.96 2.80
CA ARG A 56 -18.89 7.65 3.44
C ARG A 56 -19.93 7.53 4.55
N ARG A 57 -20.87 6.60 4.40
CA ARG A 57 -21.82 6.19 5.46
C ARG A 57 -21.19 5.11 6.34
N LEU A 58 -20.24 5.51 7.17
CA LEU A 58 -19.62 4.59 8.12
C LEU A 58 -20.56 4.36 9.32
N PRO A 59 -20.76 3.12 9.79
CA PRO A 59 -21.32 2.90 11.12
C PRO A 59 -20.40 3.55 12.16
N SER A 60 -20.93 3.91 13.33
CA SER A 60 -20.11 4.40 14.45
C SER A 60 -19.12 3.30 14.84
N ALA A 61 -17.89 3.37 14.33
CA ALA A 61 -16.88 2.36 14.57
C ALA A 61 -16.33 2.55 15.99
N SER A 62 -16.50 1.54 16.85
CA SER A 62 -15.55 1.33 17.93
C SER A 62 -14.22 0.92 17.27
N PRO A 63 -13.08 1.53 17.63
CA PRO A 63 -11.80 1.12 17.08
C PRO A 63 -11.57 -0.36 17.43
N GLN A 64 -11.63 -1.22 16.43
CA GLN A 64 -11.29 -2.63 16.58
C GLN A 64 -9.78 -2.73 16.52
N THR A 65 -9.13 -2.77 17.69
CA THR A 65 -7.71 -3.09 17.78
C THR A 65 -7.54 -4.55 17.37
N THR A 66 -7.15 -4.79 16.13
CA THR A 66 -6.73 -6.14 15.72
C THR A 66 -5.40 -6.44 16.40
N THR A 67 -5.43 -7.17 17.51
CA THR A 67 -4.24 -7.82 18.06
C THR A 67 -3.72 -8.78 16.99
N PRO A 68 -2.47 -8.65 16.53
CA PRO A 68 -1.92 -9.58 15.55
C PRO A 68 -1.89 -10.99 16.15
N THR A 69 -2.51 -11.95 15.45
CA THR A 69 -2.43 -13.38 15.78
C THR A 69 -0.96 -13.80 15.77
N PRO A 70 -0.44 -14.45 16.83
CA PRO A 70 0.93 -14.98 16.79
C PRO A 70 1.02 -16.01 15.66
N GLN A 71 1.88 -15.74 14.68
CA GLN A 71 2.21 -16.69 13.64
C GLN A 71 2.98 -17.83 14.29
N GLN A 72 2.48 -19.06 14.15
CA GLN A 72 3.15 -20.25 14.64
C GLN A 72 4.40 -20.49 13.78
N GLU A 73 5.58 -20.26 14.37
CA GLU A 73 6.88 -20.53 13.77
C GLU A 73 6.98 -22.04 13.48
N ASN A 74 7.37 -22.36 12.25
CA ASN A 74 7.51 -23.73 11.74
C ASN A 74 8.96 -24.20 11.90
#